data_AF-M4BBK5-F1
#
_entry.id   AF-M4BBK5-F1
#
_cell.length_a   1.000
_cell.length_b   1.000
_cell.length_c   1.000
_cell.angle_alpha   90.00
_cell.angle_beta   90.00
_cell.angle_gamma   90.00
#
_symmetry.space_group_name_H-M   'P 1'
#
loop_
_entity.id
_entity.type
_entity.pdbx_description
1 polymer ?
#
loop_
_entity_poly.entity_id
_entity_poly.type
_entity_poly.pdbx_seq_one_letter_code
_entity_poly.pdbx_strand_id
1 'polypeptide(L)'
;MLENAQVVYWIDSGTLLGVYRAQQLVPWDYNVDIGVTAAGLDYLRSKDTEPLEVTEGYELTVFNSSLHEAGETSTAVPVRFVDTTLGFYANVFAFEESQGVFKDDVKSVTAADMEENVVGNGFLVETLVGPEPSEIWHRCVHCPMIQDVDDSITSKDFDVNTVTKQFRVPRDWLFPLRTCRVELFEVKCPAQTAPYLMYIFGNRFLTPELWD
;
A
#
# COMPACT_ATOMS: atom_id res chain seq x y z
N MET A 1 17.42 -5.53 2.04
CA MET A 1 17.59 -4.06 2.11
C MET A 1 16.73 -3.45 3.22
N LEU A 2 15.39 -3.44 3.10
CA LEU A 2 14.50 -2.80 4.09
C LEU A 2 14.65 -3.35 5.51
N GLU A 3 14.81 -4.67 5.66
CA GLU A 3 15.06 -5.31 6.98
C GLU A 3 16.36 -4.84 7.63
N ASN A 4 17.46 -4.77 6.87
CA ASN A 4 18.75 -4.26 7.36
C ASN A 4 18.65 -2.79 7.77
N ALA A 5 17.83 -2.03 7.04
CA ALA A 5 17.53 -0.62 7.32
C ALA A 5 16.53 -0.42 8.46
N GLN A 6 15.99 -1.50 9.04
CA GLN A 6 14.93 -1.47 10.05
C GLN A 6 13.67 -0.71 9.61
N VAL A 7 13.42 -0.64 8.30
CA VAL A 7 12.19 -0.06 7.75
C VAL A 7 11.05 -1.06 7.90
N VAL A 8 9.98 -0.63 8.59
CA VAL A 8 8.75 -1.42 8.71
C VAL A 8 8.07 -1.51 7.34
N TYR A 9 7.95 -2.73 6.83
CA TYR A 9 7.39 -3.04 5.52
C TYR A 9 6.46 -4.25 5.55
N TRP A 10 5.65 -4.42 4.52
CA TRP A 10 4.85 -5.62 4.26
C TRP A 10 4.63 -5.81 2.76
N ILE A 11 4.36 -7.03 2.33
CA ILE A 11 3.91 -7.29 0.95
C ILE A 11 2.46 -6.84 0.78
N ASP A 12 2.12 -6.31 -0.39
CA ASP A 12 0.84 -5.64 -0.65
C ASP A 12 0.19 -6.08 -1.98
N SER A 13 -1.05 -5.64 -2.22
CA SER A 13 -1.74 -5.70 -3.51
C SER A 13 -1.65 -7.09 -4.21
N GLY A 14 -1.20 -7.14 -5.47
CA GLY A 14 -1.13 -8.38 -6.25
C GLY A 14 -0.12 -9.38 -5.68
N THR A 15 0.97 -8.89 -5.09
CA THR A 15 1.97 -9.73 -4.41
C THR A 15 1.35 -10.42 -3.20
N LEU A 16 0.68 -9.68 -2.32
CA LEU A 16 0.00 -10.24 -1.15
C LEU A 16 -1.08 -11.26 -1.56
N LEU A 17 -1.78 -11.00 -2.66
CA LEU A 17 -2.77 -11.90 -3.22
C LEU A 17 -2.16 -13.24 -3.66
N GLY A 18 -1.06 -13.22 -4.42
CA GLY A 18 -0.35 -14.44 -4.81
C GLY A 18 0.09 -15.26 -3.60
N VAL A 19 0.64 -14.57 -2.60
CA VAL A 19 1.10 -15.19 -1.35
C VAL A 19 -0.05 -15.80 -0.56
N TYR A 20 -1.19 -15.12 -0.47
CA TYR A 20 -2.37 -15.63 0.20
C TYR A 20 -2.96 -16.86 -0.51
N ARG A 21 -2.96 -16.86 -1.85
CA ARG A 21 -3.54 -17.96 -2.66
C ARG A 21 -2.67 -19.21 -2.69
N ALA A 22 -1.37 -19.05 -2.87
CA ALA A 22 -0.50 -20.16 -3.22
C ALA A 22 0.93 -20.04 -2.65
N GLN A 23 1.18 -19.10 -1.74
CA GLN A 23 2.51 -18.88 -1.15
C GLN A 23 3.61 -18.62 -2.20
N GLN A 24 3.24 -18.01 -3.31
CA GLN A 24 4.10 -17.74 -4.46
C GLN A 24 3.73 -16.39 -5.08
N LEU A 25 4.60 -15.87 -5.94
CA LEU A 25 4.24 -14.73 -6.78
C LEU A 25 3.19 -15.15 -7.82
N VAL A 26 2.39 -14.19 -8.28
CA VAL A 26 1.49 -14.44 -9.41
C VAL A 26 2.35 -14.64 -10.66
N PRO A 27 2.22 -15.76 -11.41
CA PRO A 27 3.20 -16.13 -12.44
C PRO A 27 3.36 -15.15 -13.62
N TRP A 28 2.38 -14.27 -13.82
CA TRP A 28 2.36 -13.29 -14.91
C TRP A 28 2.58 -11.85 -14.42
N ASP A 29 2.81 -11.64 -13.12
CA ASP A 29 3.17 -10.32 -12.58
C ASP A 29 4.67 -10.08 -12.81
N TYR A 30 5.01 -8.89 -13.32
CA TYR A 30 6.40 -8.47 -13.58
C TYR A 30 6.95 -7.57 -12.46
N ASN A 31 6.14 -7.30 -11.45
CA ASN A 31 6.45 -6.42 -10.35
C ASN A 31 6.04 -7.03 -9.01
N VAL A 32 6.65 -6.49 -7.96
CA VAL A 32 6.26 -6.74 -6.58
C VAL A 32 5.73 -5.45 -5.97
N ASP A 33 4.75 -5.57 -5.09
CA ASP A 33 4.10 -4.46 -4.40
C ASP A 33 4.41 -4.56 -2.90
N ILE A 34 4.94 -3.49 -2.33
CA ILE A 34 5.37 -3.42 -0.93
C ILE A 34 4.78 -2.16 -0.30
N GLY A 35 4.21 -2.30 0.90
CA GLY A 35 3.87 -1.15 1.74
C GLY A 35 4.97 -0.85 2.74
N VAL A 36 5.22 0.44 3.01
CA VAL A 36 6.03 0.94 4.13
C VAL A 36 5.26 1.98 4.90
N THR A 37 5.64 2.20 6.16
CA THR A 37 5.11 3.34 6.93
C THR A 37 5.65 4.67 6.40
N ALA A 38 4.91 5.78 6.61
CA ALA A 38 5.40 7.13 6.30
C ALA A 38 6.77 7.42 6.95
N ALA A 39 6.96 7.03 8.22
CA ALA A 39 8.26 7.13 8.90
C ALA A 39 9.36 6.33 8.18
N GLY A 40 9.01 5.18 7.61
CA GLY A 40 9.91 4.39 6.76
C GLY A 40 10.28 5.10 5.47
N LEU A 41 9.33 5.78 4.81
CA LEU A 41 9.63 6.61 3.64
C LEU A 41 10.52 7.81 3.99
N ASP A 42 10.26 8.47 5.11
CA ASP A 42 11.09 9.58 5.59
C ASP A 42 12.53 9.15 5.84
N TYR A 43 12.73 7.96 6.41
CA TYR A 43 14.05 7.34 6.52
C TYR A 43 14.72 7.17 5.16
N LEU A 44 14.00 6.66 4.14
CA LEU A 44 14.52 6.47 2.78
C LEU A 44 14.84 7.80 2.04
N ARG A 45 14.31 8.94 2.52
CA ARG A 45 14.56 10.27 1.96
C ARG A 45 15.69 11.03 2.65
N SER A 46 15.94 10.73 3.94
CA SER A 46 16.78 11.55 4.82
C SER A 46 18.28 11.34 4.63
N LYS A 47 19.06 12.42 4.75
CA LYS A 47 20.55 12.41 4.72
C LYS A 47 21.21 12.08 6.05
N ASP A 48 20.44 12.00 7.13
CA ASP A 48 20.97 11.74 8.48
C ASP A 48 21.32 10.26 8.69
N THR A 49 21.16 9.44 7.66
CA THR A 49 21.45 8.00 7.62
C THR A 49 22.43 7.71 6.48
N GLU A 50 23.33 6.75 6.69
CA GLU A 50 24.19 6.24 5.62
C GLU A 50 23.33 5.79 4.43
N PRO A 51 23.72 6.10 3.18
CA PRO A 51 22.99 5.64 2.01
C PRO A 51 22.79 4.13 2.04
N LEU A 52 21.60 3.68 1.68
CA LEU A 52 21.34 2.24 1.59
C LEU A 52 22.28 1.63 0.56
N GLU A 53 22.96 0.56 0.96
CA GLU A 53 23.77 -0.22 0.03
C GLU A 53 22.85 -0.88 -1.00
N VAL A 54 22.99 -0.43 -2.24
CA VAL A 54 22.31 -1.01 -3.41
C VAL A 54 23.35 -1.85 -4.14
N THR A 55 23.08 -3.14 -4.27
CA THR A 55 23.98 -4.09 -4.96
C THR A 55 24.10 -3.74 -6.45
N GLU A 56 25.28 -3.95 -7.03
CA GLU A 56 25.49 -3.79 -8.48
C GLU A 56 24.45 -4.60 -9.28
N GLY A 57 23.91 -3.99 -10.34
CA GLY A 57 22.79 -4.57 -11.11
C GLY A 57 21.40 -4.23 -10.54
N TYR A 58 21.33 -3.46 -9.45
CA TYR A 58 20.08 -2.91 -8.93
C TYR A 58 20.13 -1.39 -8.86
N GLU A 59 18.95 -0.77 -8.89
CA GLU A 59 18.76 0.66 -8.73
C GLU A 59 17.64 0.94 -7.71
N LEU A 60 17.87 1.93 -6.83
CA LEU A 60 16.87 2.45 -5.91
C LEU A 60 16.57 3.91 -6.27
N THR A 61 15.34 4.18 -6.64
CA THR A 61 14.82 5.53 -6.89
C THR A 61 13.83 5.91 -5.80
N VAL A 62 13.87 7.17 -5.36
CA VAL A 62 13.04 7.67 -4.25
C VAL A 62 12.55 9.07 -4.55
N PHE A 63 11.23 9.24 -4.61
CA PHE A 63 10.55 10.49 -4.84
C PHE A 63 10.80 11.47 -3.69
N ASN A 64 11.13 12.72 -4.03
CA ASN A 64 11.50 13.77 -3.06
C ASN A 64 12.61 13.33 -2.09
N SER A 65 13.53 12.47 -2.53
CA SER A 65 14.76 12.19 -1.80
C SER A 65 15.86 13.16 -2.19
N SER A 66 16.74 13.40 -1.22
CA SER A 66 17.95 14.17 -1.44
C SER A 66 19.21 13.29 -1.54
N LEU A 67 19.02 11.96 -1.44
CA LEU A 67 20.03 10.91 -1.54
C LEU A 67 19.92 10.07 -2.81
N HIS A 68 18.71 9.89 -3.32
CA HIS A 68 18.40 9.04 -4.45
C HIS A 68 17.73 9.85 -5.55
N GLU A 69 18.02 9.50 -6.81
CA GLU A 69 17.31 10.05 -7.96
C GLU A 69 15.83 9.66 -7.90
N ALA A 70 14.96 10.52 -8.42
CA ALA A 70 13.53 10.25 -8.45
C ALA A 70 13.14 9.26 -9.56
N GLY A 71 13.84 9.24 -10.70
CA GLY A 71 13.48 8.39 -11.83
C GLY A 71 11.99 8.54 -12.23
N GLU A 72 11.28 7.42 -12.30
CA GLU A 72 9.84 7.36 -12.60
C GLU A 72 8.94 7.34 -11.35
N THR A 73 9.49 7.61 -10.16
CA THR A 73 8.70 7.63 -8.91
C THR A 73 7.78 8.86 -8.85
N SER A 74 6.75 8.76 -8.02
CA SER A 74 5.74 9.81 -7.82
C SER A 74 5.23 9.80 -6.39
N THR A 75 4.28 10.68 -6.04
CA THR A 75 3.60 10.59 -4.74
C THR A 75 2.88 9.25 -4.54
N ALA A 76 2.31 8.68 -5.61
CA ALA A 76 1.60 7.41 -5.59
C ALA A 76 2.54 6.20 -5.42
N VAL A 77 3.72 6.25 -6.05
CA VAL A 77 4.77 5.23 -5.93
C VAL A 77 6.08 5.92 -5.55
N PRO A 78 6.27 6.24 -4.27
CA PRO A 78 7.37 7.10 -3.83
C PRO A 78 8.72 6.40 -3.84
N VAL A 79 8.78 5.08 -3.89
CA VAL A 79 10.04 4.33 -3.93
C VAL A 79 9.91 3.22 -4.96
N ARG A 80 10.95 3.02 -5.77
CA ARG A 80 11.05 1.89 -6.70
C ARG A 80 12.43 1.27 -6.65
N PHE A 81 12.47 -0.05 -6.51
CA PHE A 81 13.68 -0.86 -6.53
C PHE A 81 13.68 -1.74 -7.78
N VAL A 82 14.69 -1.61 -8.64
CA VAL A 82 14.71 -2.21 -9.98
C VAL A 82 15.92 -3.12 -10.11
N ASP A 83 15.72 -4.33 -10.65
CA ASP A 83 16.78 -5.14 -11.26
C ASP A 83 17.05 -4.59 -12.66
N THR A 84 18.20 -3.95 -12.84
CA THR A 84 18.55 -3.29 -14.11
C THR A 84 19.01 -4.25 -15.19
N THR A 85 19.19 -5.54 -14.84
CA THR A 85 19.58 -6.60 -15.78
C THR A 85 18.35 -7.26 -16.40
N LEU A 86 17.36 -7.57 -15.58
CA LEU A 86 16.16 -8.32 -16.00
C LEU A 86 14.91 -7.44 -16.16
N GLY A 87 14.91 -6.23 -15.60
CA GLY A 87 13.79 -5.29 -15.66
C GLY A 87 12.66 -5.58 -14.67
N PHE A 88 12.84 -6.54 -13.75
CA PHE A 88 11.91 -6.74 -12.64
C PHE A 88 12.02 -5.59 -11.64
N TYR A 89 10.91 -5.23 -11.01
CA TYR A 89 10.91 -4.12 -10.05
C TYR A 89 9.94 -4.33 -8.89
N ALA A 90 10.21 -3.66 -7.78
CA ALA A 90 9.30 -3.52 -6.66
C ALA A 90 8.81 -2.07 -6.57
N ASN A 91 7.49 -1.88 -6.60
CA ASN A 91 6.86 -0.63 -6.21
C ASN A 91 6.70 -0.61 -4.70
N VAL A 92 7.02 0.51 -4.08
CA VAL A 92 6.91 0.69 -2.64
C VAL A 92 5.99 1.88 -2.36
N PHE A 93 4.84 1.59 -1.73
CA PHE A 93 3.81 2.54 -1.36
C PHE A 93 4.03 3.00 0.08
N ALA A 94 3.87 4.29 0.35
CA ALA A 94 3.93 4.81 1.71
C ALA A 94 2.54 4.95 2.30
N PHE A 95 2.36 4.41 3.50
CA PHE A 95 1.10 4.42 4.21
C PHE A 95 1.16 5.36 5.41
N GLU A 96 0.13 6.18 5.53
CA GLU A 96 -0.04 7.15 6.61
C GLU A 96 -1.21 6.75 7.51
N GLU A 97 -1.06 7.01 8.80
CA GLU A 97 -2.16 6.86 9.75
C GLU A 97 -3.03 8.12 9.73
N SER A 98 -4.34 7.94 9.80
CA SER A 98 -5.32 9.03 9.85
C SER A 98 -6.52 8.63 10.71
N GLN A 99 -7.21 9.60 11.30
CA GLN A 99 -8.47 9.34 12.00
C GLN A 99 -9.62 9.46 11.01
N GLY A 100 -10.55 8.50 11.02
CA GLY A 100 -11.68 8.51 10.09
C GLY A 100 -12.78 7.52 10.45
N VAL A 101 -13.91 7.62 9.76
CA VAL A 101 -14.99 6.63 9.88
C VAL A 101 -14.80 5.58 8.79
N PHE A 102 -14.64 4.33 9.19
CA PHE A 102 -14.66 3.20 8.26
C PHE A 102 -16.10 2.73 8.07
N LYS A 103 -16.64 2.85 6.86
CA LYS A 103 -17.96 2.29 6.54
C LYS A 103 -17.80 0.82 6.25
N ASP A 104 -18.25 0.02 7.22
CA ASP A 104 -18.00 -1.40 7.20
C ASP A 104 -19.21 -2.17 6.64
N ASP A 105 -19.15 -2.51 5.36
CA ASP A 105 -20.02 -3.56 4.80
C ASP A 105 -19.38 -4.96 4.95
N VAL A 106 -18.21 -5.06 5.63
CA VAL A 106 -17.25 -6.18 5.50
C VAL A 106 -16.86 -6.81 6.85
N LYS A 107 -17.06 -6.17 8.00
CA LYS A 107 -16.64 -6.69 9.33
C LYS A 107 -17.44 -7.93 9.71
N SER A 108 -16.69 -9.02 9.85
CA SER A 108 -17.07 -10.22 10.58
C SER A 108 -17.32 -9.88 12.06
N VAL A 109 -18.34 -10.52 12.65
CA VAL A 109 -18.95 -10.33 13.99
C VAL A 109 -18.01 -10.70 15.16
N THR A 110 -16.70 -10.50 15.06
CA THR A 110 -15.73 -11.03 16.04
C THR A 110 -14.66 -10.06 16.53
N ALA A 111 -14.78 -8.76 16.30
CA ALA A 111 -13.87 -7.78 16.90
C ALA A 111 -14.18 -7.65 18.40
N ALA A 112 -13.20 -8.03 19.24
CA ALA A 112 -13.26 -7.95 20.69
C ALA A 112 -13.37 -6.49 21.16
N ASP A 113 -14.16 -6.29 22.22
CA ASP A 113 -14.44 -5.00 22.88
C ASP A 113 -13.13 -4.29 23.28
N MET A 114 -12.72 -3.29 22.50
CA MET A 114 -11.70 -2.31 22.89
C MET A 114 -12.39 -0.97 23.17
N GLU A 115 -11.96 -0.29 24.24
CA GLU A 115 -12.60 0.92 24.77
C GLU A 115 -12.96 1.96 23.68
N GLU A 116 -14.26 2.18 23.55
CA GLU A 116 -14.89 2.94 22.49
C GLU A 116 -14.74 4.46 22.73
N ASN A 117 -14.06 5.15 21.82
CA ASN A 117 -14.10 6.62 21.77
C ASN A 117 -15.36 7.07 21.01
N VAL A 118 -16.51 7.00 21.69
CA VAL A 118 -17.79 7.48 21.14
C VAL A 118 -17.81 9.00 21.11
N VAL A 119 -17.74 9.60 19.92
CA VAL A 119 -18.12 11.01 19.71
C VAL A 119 -19.56 11.06 19.20
N GLY A 120 -20.34 12.00 19.73
CA GLY A 120 -21.79 12.12 19.51
C GLY A 120 -22.24 11.92 18.05
N ASN A 121 -23.36 11.20 17.91
CA ASN A 121 -24.02 10.67 16.70
C ASN A 121 -23.72 9.20 16.33
N GLY A 122 -22.96 8.44 17.13
CA GLY A 122 -22.92 6.98 17.01
C GLY A 122 -22.08 6.44 15.83
N PHE A 123 -21.19 7.25 15.27
CA PHE A 123 -20.17 6.80 14.32
C PHE A 123 -18.85 6.55 15.06
N LEU A 124 -18.27 5.36 14.86
CA LEU A 124 -17.01 5.00 15.47
C LEU A 124 -15.86 5.57 14.62
N VAL A 125 -15.03 6.41 15.26
CA VAL A 125 -13.81 6.95 14.64
C VAL A 125 -12.68 5.96 14.89
N GLU A 126 -12.11 5.44 13.81
CA GLU A 126 -11.02 4.46 13.83
C GLU A 126 -9.72 5.13 13.37
N THR A 127 -8.59 4.59 13.84
CA THR A 127 -7.31 4.84 13.17
C THR A 127 -7.29 4.02 11.89
N LEU A 128 -7.23 4.71 10.75
CA LEU A 128 -7.11 4.13 9.42
C LEU A 128 -5.67 4.26 8.93
N VAL A 129 -5.27 3.35 8.06
CA VAL A 129 -3.95 3.33 7.44
C VAL A 129 -4.09 3.12 5.93
N GLY A 130 -3.36 3.90 5.15
CA GLY A 130 -3.45 3.86 3.69
C GLY A 130 -2.52 4.88 3.04
N PRO A 131 -2.19 4.71 1.75
CA PRO A 131 -1.44 5.69 0.99
C PRO A 131 -2.27 6.91 0.62
N GLU A 132 -1.61 7.89 -0.01
CA GLU A 132 -2.30 9.01 -0.64
C GLU A 132 -3.27 8.51 -1.73
N PRO A 133 -4.42 9.20 -1.91
CA PRO A 133 -5.34 8.91 -3.00
C PRO A 133 -4.63 8.95 -4.37
N SER A 134 -4.93 7.99 -5.23
CA SER A 134 -4.28 7.92 -6.54
C SER A 134 -5.08 7.07 -7.54
N GLU A 135 -4.81 7.28 -8.83
CA GLU A 135 -5.31 6.48 -9.95
C GLU A 135 -4.80 5.02 -9.94
N ILE A 136 -3.67 4.73 -9.28
CA ILE A 136 -3.15 3.35 -9.19
C ILE A 136 -4.14 2.42 -8.47
N TRP A 137 -5.00 2.98 -7.61
CA TRP A 137 -6.04 2.26 -6.89
C TRP A 137 -7.32 2.06 -7.71
N HIS A 138 -7.34 2.35 -9.02
CA HIS A 138 -8.51 2.25 -9.89
C HIS A 138 -9.21 0.88 -9.80
N ARG A 139 -8.47 -0.22 -9.62
CA ARG A 139 -9.01 -1.59 -9.47
C ARG A 139 -9.53 -1.92 -8.08
N CYS A 140 -9.28 -1.08 -7.08
CA CYS A 140 -9.78 -1.33 -5.74
C CYS A 140 -11.32 -1.26 -5.73
N VAL A 141 -11.96 -2.36 -5.35
CA VAL A 141 -13.41 -2.55 -5.41
C VAL A 141 -14.12 -1.68 -4.38
N HIS A 142 -13.60 -1.64 -3.15
CA HIS A 142 -14.25 -0.94 -2.04
C HIS A 142 -13.63 0.42 -1.71
N CYS A 143 -12.55 0.83 -2.39
CA CYS A 143 -11.95 2.14 -2.18
C CYS A 143 -12.89 3.25 -2.71
N PRO A 144 -13.27 4.22 -1.85
CA PRO A 144 -14.07 5.35 -2.28
C PRO A 144 -13.32 6.18 -3.33
N MET A 145 -14.09 6.71 -4.30
CA MET A 145 -13.59 7.73 -5.21
C MET A 145 -13.47 9.06 -4.46
N ILE A 146 -12.35 9.74 -4.66
CA ILE A 146 -12.16 11.11 -4.20
C ILE A 146 -12.34 11.99 -5.44
N GLN A 147 -13.26 12.94 -5.38
CA GLN A 147 -13.30 14.01 -6.37
C GLN A 147 -12.39 15.11 -5.86
N ASP A 148 -11.41 15.51 -6.66
CA ASP A 148 -10.66 16.73 -6.43
C ASP A 148 -11.62 17.90 -6.62
N VAL A 149 -12.25 18.34 -5.53
CA VAL A 149 -13.05 19.57 -5.52
C VAL A 149 -12.06 20.73 -5.42
N ASP A 150 -11.37 21.02 -6.52
CA ASP A 150 -10.59 22.25 -6.62
C ASP A 150 -11.53 23.39 -7.01
N ASP A 151 -12.09 24.08 -6.01
CA ASP A 151 -12.89 25.30 -6.18
C ASP A 151 -12.05 26.49 -6.71
N SER A 152 -10.74 26.32 -7.01
CA SER A 152 -9.82 27.42 -7.30
C SER A 152 -9.12 27.40 -8.66
N ILE A 153 -9.39 26.44 -9.56
CA ILE A 153 -8.68 26.38 -10.85
C ILE A 153 -9.64 26.56 -12.04
N THR A 154 -9.70 27.81 -12.54
CA THR A 154 -10.02 28.08 -13.94
C THR A 154 -8.77 27.79 -14.80
N SER A 155 -8.45 26.52 -15.04
CA SER A 155 -7.45 26.16 -16.06
C SER A 155 -8.06 25.14 -17.02
N LYS A 156 -7.79 25.36 -18.30
CA LYS A 156 -8.44 24.69 -19.43
C LYS A 156 -7.92 23.27 -19.69
N ASP A 157 -7.18 22.67 -18.76
CA ASP A 157 -6.51 21.38 -18.95
C ASP A 157 -6.76 20.38 -17.80
N PHE A 158 -7.92 20.45 -17.14
CA PHE A 158 -8.34 19.41 -16.19
C PHE A 158 -9.00 18.27 -16.97
N ASP A 159 -8.35 17.10 -17.06
CA ASP A 159 -8.98 15.90 -17.59
C ASP A 159 -10.05 15.43 -16.60
N VAL A 160 -11.31 15.65 -16.99
CA VAL A 160 -12.52 15.36 -16.20
C VAL A 160 -12.68 13.85 -15.92
N ASN A 161 -11.78 13.00 -16.42
CA ASN A 161 -11.85 11.54 -16.33
C ASN A 161 -10.82 10.89 -15.38
N THR A 162 -9.91 11.64 -14.74
CA THR A 162 -8.93 11.02 -13.82
C THR A 162 -9.60 10.68 -12.49
N VAL A 163 -10.06 9.44 -12.33
CA VAL A 163 -10.68 8.95 -11.10
C VAL A 163 -9.59 8.53 -10.11
N THR A 164 -9.40 9.32 -9.06
CA THR A 164 -8.55 8.94 -7.92
C THR A 164 -9.37 8.16 -6.89
N LYS A 165 -8.79 7.08 -6.37
CA LYS A 165 -9.39 6.28 -5.30
C LYS A 165 -8.52 6.34 -4.05
N GLN A 166 -9.18 6.35 -2.89
CA GLN A 166 -8.49 6.34 -1.59
C GLN A 166 -8.55 4.95 -0.98
N PHE A 167 -7.40 4.26 -0.97
CA PHE A 167 -7.26 3.02 -0.21
C PHE A 167 -6.93 3.34 1.24
N ARG A 168 -7.84 3.04 2.17
CA ARG A 168 -7.63 3.13 3.61
C ARG A 168 -8.37 1.99 4.29
N VAL A 169 -7.71 1.34 5.24
CA VAL A 169 -8.26 0.23 6.01
C VAL A 169 -8.04 0.46 7.51
N PRO A 170 -8.81 -0.20 8.40
CA PRO A 170 -8.56 -0.16 9.83
C PRO A 170 -7.12 -0.57 10.16
N ARG A 171 -6.49 0.16 11.09
CA ARG A 171 -5.08 -0.07 11.46
C ARG A 171 -4.82 -1.50 11.94
N ASP A 172 -5.78 -2.12 12.62
CA ASP A 172 -5.70 -3.49 13.14
C ASP A 172 -5.81 -4.57 12.04
N TRP A 173 -6.22 -4.20 10.82
CA TRP A 173 -6.12 -5.10 9.67
C TRP A 173 -4.68 -5.22 9.17
N LEU A 174 -3.88 -4.16 9.36
CA LEU A 174 -2.49 -4.12 8.97
C LEU A 174 -1.56 -4.56 10.11
N PHE A 175 -1.70 -3.96 11.29
CA PHE A 175 -0.81 -4.17 12.43
C PHE A 175 -1.47 -4.98 13.56
N PRO A 176 -0.70 -5.80 14.32
CA PRO A 176 0.71 -6.09 14.14
C PRO A 176 0.98 -6.95 12.89
N LEU A 177 2.10 -6.70 12.22
CA LEU A 177 2.49 -7.50 11.06
C LEU A 177 2.73 -8.96 11.46
N ARG A 178 2.36 -9.88 10.56
CA ARG A 178 2.62 -11.32 10.72
C ARG A 178 3.69 -11.78 9.74
N THR A 179 4.47 -12.78 10.12
CA THR A 179 5.35 -13.46 9.16
C THR A 179 4.51 -14.35 8.23
N CYS A 180 4.83 -14.30 6.94
CA CYS A 180 4.25 -15.16 5.91
C CYS A 180 5.35 -15.66 4.99
N ARG A 181 5.10 -16.79 4.32
CA ARG A 181 6.07 -17.44 3.44
C ARG A 181 5.74 -17.14 1.99
N VAL A 182 6.77 -16.74 1.23
CA VAL A 182 6.73 -16.58 -0.22
C VAL A 182 7.85 -17.43 -0.79
N GLU A 183 7.50 -18.55 -1.40
CA GLU A 183 8.44 -19.55 -1.92
C GLU A 183 9.45 -20.01 -0.85
N LEU A 184 10.68 -19.50 -0.89
CA LEU A 184 11.76 -19.81 0.04
C LEU A 184 12.03 -18.69 1.06
N PHE A 185 11.30 -17.57 0.97
CA PHE A 185 11.51 -16.38 1.79
C PHE A 185 10.44 -16.27 2.88
N GLU A 186 10.85 -15.75 4.04
CA GLU A 186 9.94 -15.27 5.07
C GLU A 186 9.84 -13.75 4.95
N VAL A 187 8.63 -13.22 4.85
CA VAL A 187 8.36 -11.79 4.71
C VAL A 187 7.25 -11.36 5.66
N LYS A 188 6.94 -10.07 5.70
CA LYS A 188 5.86 -9.51 6.50
C LYS A 188 4.57 -9.34 5.68
N CYS A 189 3.45 -9.72 6.28
CA CYS A 189 2.10 -9.57 5.76
C CYS A 189 1.21 -8.78 6.74
N PRO A 190 0.11 -8.18 6.27
CA PRO A 190 -0.92 -7.61 7.13
C PRO A 190 -1.49 -8.61 8.15
N ALA A 191 -1.83 -8.13 9.34
CA ALA A 191 -2.42 -8.90 10.44
C ALA A 191 -3.65 -9.71 9.99
N GLN A 192 -4.56 -9.05 9.27
CA GLN A 192 -5.81 -9.61 8.77
C GLN A 192 -5.82 -9.59 7.24
N THR A 193 -5.06 -10.50 6.64
CA THR A 193 -4.86 -10.55 5.19
C THR A 193 -6.17 -10.74 4.39
N ALA A 194 -7.10 -11.56 4.87
CA ALA A 194 -8.34 -11.84 4.15
C ALA A 194 -9.25 -10.62 3.97
N PRO A 195 -9.66 -9.89 5.04
CA PRO A 195 -10.46 -8.69 4.86
C PRO A 195 -9.71 -7.58 4.12
N TYR A 196 -8.39 -7.46 4.32
CA TYR A 196 -7.54 -6.54 3.56
C TYR A 196 -7.61 -6.78 2.04
N LEU A 197 -7.40 -8.02 1.59
CA LEU A 197 -7.50 -8.39 0.18
C LEU A 197 -8.94 -8.30 -0.35
N MET A 198 -9.93 -8.63 0.47
CA MET A 198 -11.34 -8.53 0.09
C MET A 198 -11.76 -7.08 -0.15
N TYR A 199 -11.18 -6.12 0.58
CA TYR A 199 -11.42 -4.69 0.34
C TYR A 199 -10.88 -4.23 -1.02
N ILE A 200 -9.68 -4.70 -1.40
CA ILE A 200 -9.06 -4.36 -2.68
C ILE A 200 -9.76 -5.07 -3.84
N PHE A 201 -9.95 -6.38 -3.75
CA PHE A 201 -10.33 -7.24 -4.89
C PHE A 201 -11.79 -7.75 -4.84
N GLY A 202 -12.54 -7.42 -3.80
CA GLY A 202 -13.90 -7.88 -3.57
C GLY A 202 -14.00 -9.34 -3.09
N ASN A 203 -15.22 -9.79 -2.79
CA ASN A 203 -15.50 -11.11 -2.18
C ASN A 203 -15.06 -12.32 -3.03
N ARG A 204 -14.78 -12.11 -4.31
CA ARG A 204 -14.34 -13.15 -5.26
C ARG A 204 -12.83 -13.12 -5.51
N PHE A 205 -12.06 -12.48 -4.64
CA PHE A 205 -10.61 -12.40 -4.79
C PHE A 205 -9.88 -13.75 -4.75
N LEU A 206 -10.55 -14.87 -4.43
CA LEU A 206 -9.98 -16.21 -4.54
C LEU A 206 -10.25 -16.90 -5.88
N THR A 207 -11.22 -16.43 -6.67
CA THR A 207 -11.53 -17.03 -7.98
C THR A 207 -10.65 -16.42 -9.08
N PRO A 208 -9.89 -17.23 -9.84
CA PRO A 208 -9.04 -16.76 -10.94
C PRO A 208 -9.80 -16.17 -12.14
N GLU A 209 -11.13 -16.21 -12.17
CA GLU A 209 -11.94 -15.87 -13.35
C GLU A 209 -12.07 -14.35 -13.63
N LEU A 210 -11.35 -13.49 -12.89
CA LEU A 210 -11.55 -12.02 -12.93
C LEU A 210 -10.27 -11.21 -13.22
N TRP A 211 -9.28 -11.80 -13.90
CA TRP A 211 -8.03 -11.08 -14.24
C TRP A 211 -7.95 -10.63 -15.70
N ASP A 212 -9.10 -10.39 -16.35
CA ASP A 212 -9.23 -9.60 -17.59
C ASP A 212 -9.35 -8.10 -17.26
#